data_AF-A0A1F7W5P3-F1
#
_entry.id   AF-A0A1F7W5P3-F1
#
_cell.length_a   1.000
_cell.length_b   1.000
_cell.length_c   1.000
_cell.angle_alpha   90.00
_cell.angle_beta   90.00
_cell.angle_gamma   90.00
#
_symmetry.space_group_name_H-M   'P 1'
#
loop_
_entity.id
_entity.type
_entity.pdbx_description
1 polymer ?
#
loop_
_entity_poly.entity_id
_entity_poly.type
_entity_poly.pdbx_seq_one_letter_code
_entity_poly.pdbx_strand_id
1 'polypeptide(L)'
;MKRSVHSTGIPVIVRARGDEPIPDDVPLCYIVACNGVFLRKKVGIVEAIVRVENIPMLKPQEMCGELDVTKVPMELFAQILVFFRAVFARQKAEAVVILLYCPATREWQAVAPMQRGHGGGVHYEDDLEIGPGWLRAGTVHSHCDFSAFHSGGDHNDEMNWDGLHVTVGNITRDVPTMSASVVVNGHRFLKGPDEYVGGITPAESVVRVTRYESVSVLVPATTKGTAAQQAKRRVVPVDYLHKEKGFAFKFHDGRTLDDYPCPPEWMDKVHVPPPPRKTSIVITGTPVSPHCDQAFERKPPRNAFISAVTAWADDAFGNFFGVIPSKIDRFDKEPSDYTQLAPSDEDNEK
;
A
#
# COMPACT_ATOMS: atom_id res chain seq x y z
N MET A 1 50.23 -31.67 2.46
CA MET A 1 49.06 -32.41 1.94
C MET A 1 47.82 -31.51 2.09
N LYS A 2 47.35 -30.88 1.01
CA LYS A 2 46.13 -30.06 1.04
C LYS A 2 44.93 -31.00 0.92
N ARG A 3 44.11 -31.12 1.96
CA ARG A 3 42.81 -31.81 1.86
C ARG A 3 41.89 -30.92 1.04
N SER A 4 41.61 -31.33 -0.18
CA SER A 4 40.51 -30.82 -0.99
C SER A 4 39.20 -31.15 -0.26
N VAL A 5 38.49 -30.12 0.17
CA VAL A 5 37.10 -30.25 0.62
C VAL A 5 36.26 -30.34 -0.65
N HIS A 6 36.02 -31.54 -1.15
CA HIS A 6 35.00 -31.74 -2.18
C HIS A 6 33.64 -31.56 -1.50
N SER A 7 32.92 -30.48 -1.86
CA SER A 7 31.53 -30.39 -1.46
C SER A 7 30.77 -31.53 -2.14
N THR A 8 30.24 -32.45 -1.34
CA THR A 8 29.38 -33.54 -1.76
C THR A 8 27.96 -33.03 -2.06
N GLY A 9 27.88 -31.94 -2.83
CA GLY A 9 26.62 -31.32 -3.21
C GLY A 9 25.90 -32.13 -4.28
N ILE A 10 24.58 -32.15 -4.22
CA ILE A 10 23.76 -32.69 -5.31
C ILE A 10 23.82 -31.69 -6.48
N PRO A 11 24.18 -32.11 -7.70
CA PRO A 11 24.29 -31.19 -8.81
C PRO A 11 22.97 -30.50 -9.15
N VAL A 12 23.05 -29.23 -9.50
CA VAL A 12 21.95 -28.43 -10.04
C VAL A 12 22.32 -28.03 -11.47
N ILE A 13 21.48 -28.38 -12.43
CA ILE A 13 21.68 -28.13 -13.85
C ILE A 13 20.66 -27.09 -14.30
N VAL A 14 21.14 -25.92 -14.74
CA VAL A 14 20.29 -24.87 -15.28
C VAL A 14 20.16 -25.07 -16.79
N ARG A 15 18.94 -25.31 -17.28
CA ARG A 15 18.64 -25.45 -18.71
C ARG A 15 18.13 -24.14 -19.29
N ALA A 16 19.05 -23.25 -19.64
CA ALA A 16 18.73 -21.94 -20.22
C ALA A 16 18.23 -22.06 -21.67
N ARG A 17 18.77 -23.01 -22.44
CA ARG A 17 18.44 -23.27 -23.85
C ARG A 17 17.59 -24.53 -24.03
N GLY A 18 17.55 -25.39 -23.03
CA GLY A 18 16.77 -26.62 -23.08
C GLY A 18 17.48 -27.76 -23.80
N ASP A 19 18.79 -27.65 -24.04
CA ASP A 19 19.64 -28.67 -24.66
C ASP A 19 20.91 -28.95 -23.83
N GLU A 20 21.06 -28.29 -22.69
CA GLU A 20 22.20 -28.51 -21.79
C GLU A 20 22.28 -29.97 -21.38
N PRO A 21 23.45 -30.62 -21.53
CA PRO A 21 23.60 -32.03 -21.29
C PRO A 21 23.44 -32.34 -19.80
N ILE A 22 22.77 -33.44 -19.51
CA ILE A 22 22.64 -33.97 -18.15
C ILE A 22 23.71 -35.06 -17.99
N PRO A 23 24.66 -34.92 -17.05
CA PRO A 23 25.73 -35.91 -16.88
C PRO A 23 25.19 -37.31 -16.57
N ASP A 24 25.59 -38.31 -17.36
CA ASP A 24 25.08 -39.67 -17.23
C ASP A 24 25.62 -40.45 -16.03
N ASP A 25 26.76 -39.99 -15.51
CA ASP A 25 27.46 -40.51 -14.34
C ASP A 25 26.87 -40.00 -13.02
N VAL A 26 25.93 -39.05 -13.07
CA VAL A 26 25.26 -38.49 -11.89
C VAL A 26 23.92 -39.19 -11.66
N PRO A 27 23.79 -40.04 -10.63
CA PRO A 27 22.57 -40.80 -10.37
C PRO A 27 21.43 -39.94 -9.81
N LEU A 28 21.72 -38.74 -9.31
CA LEU A 28 20.73 -37.84 -8.71
C LEU A 28 21.14 -36.38 -8.96
N CYS A 29 20.27 -35.60 -9.60
CA CYS A 29 20.48 -34.16 -9.78
C CYS A 29 19.17 -33.39 -9.87
N TYR A 30 19.22 -32.10 -9.58
CA TYR A 30 18.13 -31.17 -9.84
C TYR A 30 18.34 -30.45 -11.17
N ILE A 31 17.24 -30.20 -11.88
CA ILE A 31 17.22 -29.49 -13.15
C ILE A 31 16.31 -28.28 -12.98
N VAL A 32 16.82 -27.10 -13.30
CA VAL A 32 16.05 -25.84 -13.33
C VAL A 32 15.79 -25.50 -14.78
N ALA A 33 14.51 -25.36 -15.15
CA ALA A 33 14.06 -24.99 -16.48
C ALA A 33 12.97 -23.91 -16.40
N CYS A 34 12.58 -23.32 -17.53
CA CYS A 34 11.58 -22.25 -17.58
C CYS A 34 10.21 -22.64 -16.98
N ASN A 35 9.89 -23.94 -16.95
CA ASN A 35 8.63 -24.47 -16.42
C ASN A 35 8.77 -25.08 -15.01
N GLY A 36 9.88 -24.81 -14.31
CA GLY A 36 10.06 -25.13 -12.90
C GLY A 36 11.30 -25.97 -12.60
N VAL A 37 11.27 -26.63 -11.45
CA VAL A 37 12.35 -27.46 -10.92
C VAL A 37 11.98 -28.94 -11.06
N PHE A 38 12.94 -29.76 -11.47
CA PHE A 38 12.79 -31.19 -11.69
C PHE A 38 13.85 -31.98 -10.94
N LEU A 39 13.50 -33.16 -10.48
CA LEU A 39 14.43 -34.14 -9.95
C LEU A 39 14.70 -35.21 -11.00
N ARG A 40 15.97 -35.35 -11.42
CA ARG A 40 16.43 -36.54 -12.13
C ARG A 40 16.90 -37.57 -11.11
N LYS A 41 16.44 -38.80 -11.26
CA LYS A 41 16.90 -39.96 -10.50
C LYS A 41 17.19 -41.11 -11.44
N LYS A 42 18.41 -41.65 -11.37
CA LYS A 42 18.89 -42.84 -12.08
C LYS A 42 19.40 -43.84 -11.06
N VAL A 43 18.55 -44.78 -10.66
CA VAL A 43 18.83 -45.77 -9.61
C VAL A 43 18.39 -47.15 -10.08
N GLY A 44 19.37 -48.03 -10.34
CA GLY A 44 19.12 -49.40 -10.81
C GLY A 44 18.34 -49.41 -12.11
N ILE A 45 17.07 -49.85 -12.02
CA ILE A 45 16.15 -49.99 -13.17
C ILE A 45 15.28 -48.74 -13.42
N VAL A 46 15.41 -47.69 -12.60
CA VAL A 46 14.59 -46.48 -12.72
C VAL A 46 15.45 -45.32 -13.20
N GLU A 47 15.06 -44.75 -14.33
CA GLU A 47 15.50 -43.43 -14.77
C GLU A 47 14.26 -42.55 -14.99
N ALA A 48 14.19 -41.42 -14.29
CA ALA A 48 13.07 -40.50 -14.39
C ALA A 48 13.51 -39.05 -14.20
N ILE A 49 12.81 -38.13 -14.85
CA ILE A 49 12.85 -36.68 -14.62
C ILE A 49 11.43 -36.26 -14.27
N VAL A 50 11.21 -35.80 -13.03
CA VAL A 50 9.86 -35.45 -12.53
C VAL A 50 9.88 -34.05 -11.94
N ARG A 51 8.81 -33.28 -12.16
CA ARG A 51 8.66 -31.96 -11.55
C ARG A 51 8.55 -32.12 -10.04
N VAL A 52 9.21 -31.24 -9.30
CA VAL A 52 9.16 -31.19 -7.84
C VAL A 52 8.79 -29.78 -7.40
N GLU A 53 7.99 -29.69 -6.33
CA GLU A 53 7.63 -28.40 -5.73
C GLU A 53 8.68 -27.95 -4.71
N ASN A 54 9.26 -28.90 -3.98
CA ASN A 54 10.22 -28.65 -2.90
C ASN A 54 11.42 -29.61 -2.99
N ILE A 55 12.52 -29.22 -2.36
CA ILE A 55 13.73 -30.05 -2.24
C ILE A 55 13.90 -30.43 -0.75
N PRO A 56 13.43 -31.62 -0.31
CA PRO A 56 13.27 -31.93 1.13
C PRO A 56 14.55 -31.88 1.97
N MET A 57 15.71 -32.01 1.34
CA MET A 57 17.01 -32.00 2.01
C MET A 57 17.65 -30.60 2.13
N LEU A 58 17.04 -29.58 1.51
CA LEU A 58 17.46 -28.20 1.67
C LEU A 58 16.67 -27.55 2.80
N LYS A 59 17.31 -26.64 3.52
CA LYS A 59 16.61 -25.79 4.47
C LYS A 59 15.74 -24.78 3.71
N PRO A 60 14.61 -24.34 4.29
CA PRO A 60 13.86 -23.22 3.74
C PRO A 60 14.76 -22.00 3.57
N GLN A 61 14.57 -21.26 2.48
CA GLN A 61 15.20 -19.96 2.26
C GLN A 61 14.14 -18.88 2.47
N GLU A 62 14.37 -18.00 3.44
CA GLU A 62 13.50 -16.83 3.62
C GLU A 62 13.71 -15.83 2.48
N MET A 63 12.61 -15.23 2.03
CA MET A 63 12.67 -14.15 1.06
C MET A 63 13.22 -12.89 1.74
N CYS A 64 14.18 -12.23 1.10
CA CYS A 64 14.68 -10.93 1.50
C CYS A 64 14.78 -10.00 0.29
N GLY A 65 14.51 -8.72 0.49
CA GLY A 65 14.73 -7.67 -0.50
C GLY A 65 15.35 -6.47 0.17
N GLU A 66 16.46 -5.99 -0.38
CA GLU A 66 17.17 -4.78 0.02
C GLU A 66 17.63 -4.05 -1.23
N LEU A 67 17.73 -2.72 -1.15
CA LEU A 67 18.35 -1.92 -2.20
C LEU A 67 19.74 -1.50 -1.77
N ASP A 68 20.74 -1.79 -2.60
CA ASP A 68 22.09 -1.25 -2.43
C ASP A 68 22.16 0.18 -2.99
N VAL A 69 21.65 1.11 -2.19
CA VAL A 69 21.58 2.54 -2.51
C VAL A 69 22.05 3.38 -1.33
N THR A 70 22.48 4.61 -1.60
CA THR A 70 22.55 5.62 -0.53
C THR A 70 21.13 5.98 -0.09
N LYS A 71 20.98 6.52 1.13
CA LYS A 71 19.69 7.08 1.53
C LYS A 71 19.31 8.24 0.61
N VAL A 72 18.03 8.39 0.31
CA VAL A 72 17.48 9.58 -0.34
C VAL A 72 17.90 10.79 0.49
N PRO A 73 18.59 11.79 -0.10
CA PRO A 73 19.04 12.97 0.63
C PRO A 73 17.88 13.70 1.28
N MET A 74 18.10 14.20 2.50
CA MET A 74 17.08 14.92 3.27
C MET A 74 16.54 16.12 2.48
N GLU A 75 17.42 16.85 1.80
CA GLU A 75 17.07 18.03 1.01
C GLU A 75 16.12 17.69 -0.13
N LEU A 76 16.38 16.57 -0.83
CA LEU A 76 15.52 16.08 -1.90
C LEU A 76 14.16 15.63 -1.32
N PHE A 77 14.17 14.91 -0.20
CA PHE A 77 12.94 14.46 0.43
C PHE A 77 12.10 15.62 0.99
N ALA A 78 12.73 16.68 1.49
CA ALA A 78 12.08 17.91 1.92
C ALA A 78 11.35 18.59 0.75
N GLN A 79 11.98 18.69 -0.43
CA GLN A 79 11.33 19.22 -1.63
C GLN A 79 10.10 18.40 -2.04
N ILE A 80 10.19 17.06 -1.96
CA ILE A 80 9.06 16.15 -2.21
C ILE A 80 7.89 16.46 -1.26
N LEU A 81 8.18 16.60 0.04
CA LEU A 81 7.15 16.87 1.03
C LEU A 81 6.53 18.27 0.86
N VAL A 82 7.33 19.29 0.56
CA VAL A 82 6.83 20.64 0.25
C VAL A 82 5.94 20.62 -1.00
N PHE A 83 6.32 19.86 -2.02
CA PHE A 83 5.49 19.64 -3.20
C PHE A 83 4.14 18.99 -2.85
N PHE A 84 4.14 17.93 -2.05
CA PHE A 84 2.89 17.30 -1.60
C PHE A 84 2.00 18.27 -0.81
N ARG A 85 2.59 19.06 0.10
CA ARG A 85 1.86 20.12 0.82
C ARG A 85 1.27 21.14 -0.14
N ALA A 86 1.99 21.55 -1.18
CA ALA A 86 1.51 22.49 -2.18
C ALA A 86 0.34 21.92 -3.00
N VAL A 87 0.40 20.66 -3.43
CA VAL A 87 -0.71 19.98 -4.12
C VAL A 87 -1.93 19.88 -3.22
N PHE A 88 -1.75 19.47 -1.96
CA PHE A 88 -2.85 19.37 -1.00
C PHE A 88 -3.45 20.73 -0.65
N ALA A 89 -2.64 21.78 -0.54
CA ALA A 89 -3.12 23.14 -0.36
C ALA A 89 -3.99 23.59 -1.54
N ARG A 90 -3.57 23.28 -2.77
CA ARG A 90 -4.25 23.66 -4.01
C ARG A 90 -5.56 22.92 -4.25
N GLN A 91 -5.58 21.60 -4.05
CA GLN A 91 -6.70 20.77 -4.53
C GLN A 91 -7.10 19.60 -3.61
N LYS A 92 -6.55 19.50 -2.40
CA LYS A 92 -6.87 18.43 -1.43
C LYS A 92 -6.72 17.03 -2.01
N ALA A 93 -5.68 16.82 -2.80
CA ALA A 93 -5.42 15.59 -3.51
C ALA A 93 -4.03 15.02 -3.20
N GLU A 94 -3.89 13.74 -3.48
CA GLU A 94 -2.62 13.04 -3.47
C GLU A 94 -1.74 13.47 -4.65
N ALA A 95 -0.46 13.17 -4.53
CA ALA A 95 0.55 13.45 -5.51
C ALA A 95 1.65 12.38 -5.42
N VAL A 96 2.37 12.18 -6.52
CA VAL A 96 3.46 11.22 -6.65
C VAL A 96 4.69 11.87 -7.27
N VAL A 97 5.85 11.38 -6.90
CA VAL A 97 7.12 11.60 -7.58
C VAL A 97 7.78 10.25 -7.87
N ILE A 98 8.51 10.20 -8.97
CA ILE A 98 9.34 9.06 -9.36
C ILE A 98 10.76 9.32 -8.87
N LEU A 99 11.34 8.35 -8.17
CA LEU A 99 12.73 8.39 -7.75
C LEU A 99 13.62 7.82 -8.84
N LEU A 100 14.68 8.54 -9.16
CA LEU A 100 15.76 8.08 -10.04
C LEU A 100 17.04 7.94 -9.22
N TYR A 101 17.83 6.92 -9.54
CA TYR A 101 19.11 6.67 -8.90
C TYR A 101 20.20 6.44 -9.96
N CYS A 102 21.35 7.07 -9.79
CA CYS A 102 22.53 6.84 -10.64
C CYS A 102 23.53 5.94 -9.90
N PRO A 103 23.69 4.65 -10.26
CA PRO A 103 24.61 3.76 -9.56
C PRO A 103 26.08 4.20 -9.61
N ALA A 104 26.48 4.88 -10.68
CA ALA A 104 27.86 5.31 -10.88
C ALA A 104 28.26 6.45 -9.92
N THR A 105 27.36 7.39 -9.67
CA THR A 105 27.61 8.54 -8.76
C THR A 105 26.98 8.37 -7.37
N ARG A 106 26.11 7.36 -7.20
CA ARG A 106 25.30 7.11 -6.00
C ARG A 106 24.39 8.30 -5.63
N GLU A 107 23.95 9.02 -6.64
CA GLU A 107 23.10 10.21 -6.51
C GLU A 107 21.63 9.88 -6.78
N TRP A 108 20.76 10.66 -6.13
CA TRP A 108 19.31 10.58 -6.29
C TRP A 108 18.78 11.79 -7.04
N GLN A 109 17.72 11.57 -7.80
CA GLN A 109 16.86 12.61 -8.37
C GLN A 109 15.40 12.23 -8.14
N ALA A 110 14.53 13.24 -8.14
CA ALA A 110 13.09 13.05 -8.11
C ALA A 110 12.46 13.83 -9.25
N VAL A 111 11.45 13.25 -9.88
CA VAL A 111 10.70 13.88 -10.97
C VAL A 111 9.22 13.69 -10.70
N ALA A 112 8.45 14.78 -10.76
CA ALA A 112 7.00 14.69 -10.78
C ALA A 112 6.53 14.38 -12.23
N PRO A 113 5.87 13.24 -12.47
CA PRO A 113 5.24 12.97 -13.76
C PRO A 113 4.00 13.85 -13.95
N MET A 114 3.51 13.94 -15.19
CA MET A 114 2.17 14.46 -15.46
C MET A 114 1.15 13.65 -14.66
N GLN A 115 0.36 14.33 -13.82
CA GLN A 115 -0.47 13.63 -12.85
C GLN A 115 -1.77 14.35 -12.53
N ARG A 116 -2.77 13.55 -12.16
CA ARG A 116 -4.08 13.97 -11.70
C ARG A 116 -4.40 13.26 -10.39
N GLY A 117 -4.19 13.97 -9.29
CA GLY A 117 -4.56 13.52 -7.96
C GLY A 117 -6.04 13.67 -7.68
N HIS A 118 -6.54 12.83 -6.77
CA HIS A 118 -7.79 12.98 -6.03
C HIS A 118 -7.55 12.64 -4.55
N GLY A 119 -8.57 12.71 -3.70
CA GLY A 119 -8.40 12.57 -2.24
C GLY A 119 -8.10 11.14 -1.74
N GLY A 120 -7.89 10.18 -2.62
CA GLY A 120 -7.65 8.76 -2.28
C GLY A 120 -6.91 8.01 -3.38
N GLY A 121 -6.09 8.71 -4.14
CA GLY A 121 -5.28 8.16 -5.21
C GLY A 121 -4.74 9.22 -6.15
N VAL A 122 -3.77 8.83 -6.96
CA VAL A 122 -3.19 9.66 -8.01
C VAL A 122 -3.00 8.83 -9.27
N HIS A 123 -3.52 9.34 -10.39
CA HIS A 123 -3.21 8.80 -11.71
C HIS A 123 -2.10 9.63 -12.33
N TYR A 124 -1.11 8.98 -12.92
CA TYR A 124 0.01 9.65 -13.56
C TYR A 124 0.43 8.93 -14.83
N GLU A 125 1.03 9.70 -15.73
CA GLU A 125 1.61 9.20 -16.98
C GLU A 125 3.06 8.82 -16.72
N ASP A 126 3.43 7.58 -17.07
CA ASP A 126 4.78 7.06 -16.91
C ASP A 126 5.57 7.13 -18.24
N ASP A 127 5.54 8.30 -18.87
CA ASP A 127 6.24 8.61 -20.12
C ASP A 127 7.66 9.17 -19.91
N LEU A 128 8.16 9.13 -18.66
CA LEU A 128 9.43 9.70 -18.27
C LEU A 128 10.59 9.04 -19.03
N GLU A 129 11.23 9.81 -19.91
CA GLU A 129 12.49 9.43 -20.55
C GLU A 129 13.62 9.46 -19.51
N ILE A 130 14.16 8.28 -19.20
CA ILE A 130 15.28 8.14 -18.28
C ILE A 130 16.58 8.38 -19.05
N GLY A 131 17.34 9.41 -18.64
CA GLY A 131 18.65 9.68 -19.21
C GLY A 131 19.65 8.53 -18.98
N PRO A 132 20.70 8.44 -19.81
CA PRO A 132 21.70 7.37 -19.68
C PRO A 132 22.36 7.39 -18.30
N GLY A 133 22.48 6.21 -17.68
CA GLY A 133 23.11 6.03 -16.37
C GLY A 133 22.16 6.15 -15.17
N TRP A 134 20.93 6.62 -15.38
CA TRP A 134 19.90 6.65 -14.35
C TRP A 134 19.03 5.39 -14.40
N LEU A 135 18.58 4.96 -13.23
CA LEU A 135 17.61 3.89 -13.03
C LEU A 135 16.36 4.46 -12.39
N ARG A 136 15.18 4.00 -12.80
CA ARG A 136 13.97 4.15 -11.97
C ARG A 136 14.18 3.33 -10.70
N ALA A 137 14.15 4.00 -9.57
CA ALA A 137 14.47 3.42 -8.26
C ALA A 137 13.25 3.30 -7.35
N GLY A 138 12.07 3.73 -7.82
CA GLY A 138 10.78 3.57 -7.15
C GLY A 138 9.99 4.87 -7.10
N THR A 139 9.08 5.01 -6.12
CA THR A 139 8.15 6.14 -6.04
C THR A 139 7.99 6.67 -4.61
N VAL A 140 7.61 7.93 -4.50
CA VAL A 140 7.06 8.48 -3.27
C VAL A 140 5.69 9.07 -3.60
N HIS A 141 4.66 8.72 -2.85
CA HIS A 141 3.34 9.34 -2.99
C HIS A 141 2.78 9.79 -1.64
N SER A 142 1.78 10.67 -1.68
CA SER A 142 1.13 11.21 -0.48
C SER A 142 -0.27 10.67 -0.24
N HIS A 143 -0.64 10.48 1.02
CA HIS A 143 -1.99 10.11 1.49
C HIS A 143 -2.74 11.33 2.08
N CYS A 144 -2.54 12.53 1.53
CA CYS A 144 -3.16 13.74 2.04
C CYS A 144 -3.00 13.89 3.57
N ASP A 145 -4.11 14.07 4.29
CA ASP A 145 -4.16 14.19 5.76
C ASP A 145 -4.58 12.89 6.47
N PHE A 146 -4.39 11.74 5.80
CA PHE A 146 -4.57 10.41 6.38
C PHE A 146 -3.22 9.80 6.75
N SER A 147 -3.22 8.82 7.66
CA SER A 147 -2.02 8.08 8.01
C SER A 147 -1.46 7.32 6.79
N ALA A 148 -0.13 7.17 6.75
CA ALA A 148 0.55 6.41 5.71
C ALA A 148 0.33 4.90 5.88
N PHE A 149 -0.06 4.23 4.80
CA PHE A 149 -0.11 2.78 4.66
C PHE A 149 -0.07 2.44 3.16
N HIS A 150 0.31 1.22 2.79
CA HIS A 150 0.16 0.77 1.40
C HIS A 150 -1.26 0.22 1.21
N SER A 151 -2.05 0.88 0.38
CA SER A 151 -3.40 0.47 0.00
C SER A 151 -3.37 -0.70 -1.00
N GLY A 152 -4.53 -1.30 -1.27
CA GLY A 152 -4.66 -2.32 -2.30
C GLY A 152 -4.37 -1.80 -3.72
N GLY A 153 -4.62 -0.51 -3.98
CA GLY A 153 -4.23 0.14 -5.24
C GLY A 153 -2.72 0.19 -5.37
N ASP A 154 -2.03 0.68 -4.34
CA ASP A 154 -0.56 0.76 -4.31
C ASP A 154 0.08 -0.62 -4.47
N HIS A 155 -0.53 -1.67 -3.91
CA HIS A 155 -0.04 -3.03 -4.11
C HIS A 155 -0.05 -3.43 -5.59
N ASN A 156 -1.13 -3.15 -6.31
CA ASN A 156 -1.28 -3.52 -7.71
C ASN A 156 -0.43 -2.64 -8.65
N ASP A 157 -0.31 -1.36 -8.32
CA ASP A 157 0.49 -0.41 -9.13
C ASP A 157 1.98 -0.72 -9.00
N GLU A 158 2.43 -1.13 -7.81
CA GLU A 158 3.84 -1.38 -7.52
C GLU A 158 4.26 -2.84 -7.80
N MET A 159 3.34 -3.79 -8.02
CA MET A 159 3.70 -5.21 -8.20
C MET A 159 4.60 -5.48 -9.42
N ASN A 160 4.54 -4.61 -10.42
CA ASN A 160 5.38 -4.70 -11.63
C ASN A 160 6.50 -3.65 -11.63
N TRP A 161 6.72 -2.97 -10.51
CA TRP A 161 7.74 -1.95 -10.37
C TRP A 161 8.71 -2.33 -9.25
N ASP A 162 9.90 -2.77 -9.66
CA ASP A 162 10.97 -3.03 -8.71
C ASP A 162 11.55 -1.71 -8.17
N GLY A 163 11.64 -1.56 -6.86
CA GLY A 163 12.19 -0.34 -6.25
C GLY A 163 11.71 -0.04 -4.84
N LEU A 164 12.08 1.16 -4.38
CA LEU A 164 11.70 1.76 -3.10
C LEU A 164 10.38 2.50 -3.26
N HIS A 165 9.36 2.10 -2.50
CA HIS A 165 8.06 2.75 -2.49
C HIS A 165 7.79 3.35 -1.12
N VAL A 166 7.57 4.66 -1.08
CA VAL A 166 7.31 5.40 0.15
C VAL A 166 5.97 6.11 0.08
N THR A 167 5.09 5.85 1.04
CA THR A 167 3.84 6.58 1.23
C THR A 167 4.01 7.58 2.37
N VAL A 168 3.63 8.84 2.15
CA VAL A 168 3.67 9.89 3.17
C VAL A 168 2.26 10.37 3.50
N GLY A 169 1.85 10.16 4.74
CA GLY A 169 0.55 10.55 5.26
C GLY A 169 0.65 11.72 6.24
N ASN A 170 -0.49 12.34 6.56
CA ASN A 170 -0.58 13.49 7.46
C ASN A 170 0.37 14.62 7.04
N ILE A 171 0.45 14.91 5.73
CA ILE A 171 1.48 15.79 5.15
C ILE A 171 1.40 17.23 5.66
N THR A 172 0.27 17.64 6.23
CA THR A 172 0.10 18.98 6.80
C THR A 172 0.72 19.14 8.19
N ARG A 173 1.16 18.05 8.81
CA ARG A 173 1.71 18.05 10.17
C ARG A 173 3.23 18.14 10.15
N ASP A 174 3.79 18.59 11.26
CA ASP A 174 5.25 18.66 11.47
C ASP A 174 5.89 17.28 11.62
N VAL A 175 5.10 16.29 12.05
CA VAL A 175 5.48 14.89 12.20
C VAL A 175 4.56 14.04 11.32
N PRO A 176 4.79 14.02 9.99
CA PRO A 176 4.03 13.17 9.08
C PRO A 176 4.30 11.69 9.35
N THR A 177 3.33 10.87 9.00
CA THR A 177 3.47 9.41 9.00
C THR A 177 4.12 8.94 7.72
N MET A 178 4.94 7.89 7.77
CA MET A 178 5.57 7.32 6.58
C MET A 178 5.50 5.80 6.61
N SER A 179 5.30 5.19 5.44
CA SER A 179 5.42 3.75 5.21
C SER A 179 6.40 3.55 4.07
N ALA A 180 7.36 2.65 4.24
CA ALA A 180 8.35 2.34 3.21
C ALA A 180 8.35 0.84 2.92
N SER A 181 8.60 0.49 1.67
CA SER A 181 8.81 -0.89 1.28
C SER A 181 9.73 -0.98 0.06
N VAL A 182 10.39 -2.13 -0.06
CA VAL A 182 11.09 -2.52 -1.28
C VAL A 182 10.22 -3.55 -1.99
N VAL A 183 9.93 -3.32 -3.27
CA VAL A 183 9.23 -4.29 -4.11
C VAL A 183 10.22 -4.87 -5.12
N VAL A 184 10.22 -6.20 -5.27
CA VAL A 184 11.03 -6.90 -6.28
C VAL A 184 10.23 -8.09 -6.80
N ASN A 185 10.01 -8.16 -8.11
CA ASN A 185 9.31 -9.25 -8.78
C ASN A 185 7.94 -9.55 -8.13
N GLY A 186 7.16 -8.50 -7.84
CA GLY A 186 5.84 -8.59 -7.20
C GLY A 186 5.87 -8.92 -5.70
N HIS A 187 7.04 -9.12 -5.08
CA HIS A 187 7.16 -9.34 -3.65
C HIS A 187 7.50 -8.05 -2.91
N ARG A 188 6.73 -7.75 -1.86
CA ARG A 188 6.91 -6.56 -1.03
C ARG A 188 7.60 -6.91 0.29
N PHE A 189 8.63 -6.13 0.62
CA PHE A 189 9.37 -6.20 1.86
C PHE A 189 9.17 -4.87 2.61
N LEU A 190 8.47 -4.89 3.75
CA LEU A 190 8.29 -3.69 4.58
C LEU A 190 9.63 -3.25 5.16
N LYS A 191 9.86 -1.93 5.19
CA LYS A 191 11.10 -1.30 5.66
C LYS A 191 10.80 -0.12 6.57
N GLY A 192 11.73 0.19 7.46
CA GLY A 192 11.76 1.47 8.16
C GLY A 192 12.02 2.60 7.16
N PRO A 193 11.21 3.66 7.12
CA PRO A 193 11.49 4.83 6.31
C PRO A 193 12.88 5.42 6.55
N ASP A 194 13.36 5.40 7.79
CA ASP A 194 14.68 5.90 8.19
C ASP A 194 15.83 5.01 7.70
N GLU A 195 15.57 3.81 7.19
CA GLU A 195 16.57 2.97 6.52
C GLU A 195 16.95 3.55 5.14
N TYR A 196 15.99 4.20 4.46
CA TYR A 196 16.15 4.65 3.08
C TYR A 196 16.06 6.17 2.89
N VAL A 197 15.58 6.92 3.88
CA VAL A 197 15.52 8.40 3.83
C VAL A 197 16.49 8.99 4.85
N GLY A 198 17.35 9.90 4.40
CA GLY A 198 18.34 10.57 5.24
C GLY A 198 17.70 11.61 6.14
N GLY A 199 18.26 11.81 7.35
CA GLY A 199 17.92 12.91 8.26
C GLY A 199 16.57 12.79 9.00
N ILE A 200 15.79 11.74 8.77
CA ILE A 200 14.55 11.51 9.52
C ILE A 200 14.80 10.64 10.75
N THR A 201 13.99 10.84 11.78
CA THR A 201 14.00 9.99 12.98
C THR A 201 12.58 9.69 13.43
N PRO A 202 12.28 8.45 13.90
CA PRO A 202 10.99 8.14 14.48
C PRO A 202 10.62 9.14 15.58
N ALA A 203 9.39 9.61 15.55
CA ALA A 203 8.84 10.56 16.50
C ALA A 203 7.38 10.23 16.82
N GLU A 204 6.91 10.71 17.97
CA GLU A 204 5.49 10.64 18.35
C GLU A 204 4.89 12.04 18.26
N SER A 205 3.66 12.11 17.76
CA SER A 205 2.82 13.31 17.87
C SER A 205 1.55 12.97 18.64
N VAL A 206 1.04 13.94 19.39
CA VAL A 206 -0.25 13.81 20.08
C VAL A 206 -1.30 14.54 19.25
N VAL A 207 -2.29 13.78 18.79
CA VAL A 207 -3.34 14.25 17.89
C VAL A 207 -4.67 14.19 18.63
N ARG A 208 -5.49 15.23 18.49
CA ARG A 208 -6.85 15.23 19.02
C ARG A 208 -7.77 14.58 18.00
N VAL A 209 -8.39 13.47 18.39
CA VAL A 209 -9.33 12.71 17.57
C VAL A 209 -10.72 12.82 18.18
N THR A 210 -11.68 13.34 17.42
CA THR A 210 -13.08 13.36 17.84
C THR A 210 -13.77 12.07 17.38
N ARG A 211 -14.25 11.25 18.32
CA ARG A 211 -15.11 10.10 18.02
C ARG A 211 -16.54 10.40 18.42
N TYR A 212 -17.49 9.85 17.66
CA TYR A 212 -18.90 9.96 17.96
C TYR A 212 -19.37 8.73 18.71
N GLU A 213 -19.73 8.92 19.98
CA GLU A 213 -20.12 7.81 20.85
C GLU A 213 -21.61 7.83 21.17
N SER A 214 -22.20 6.65 21.20
CA SER A 214 -23.60 6.46 21.61
C SER A 214 -23.68 6.40 23.13
N VAL A 215 -24.14 7.48 23.75
CA VAL A 215 -24.34 7.57 25.20
C VAL A 215 -25.82 7.43 25.52
N SER A 216 -26.14 6.63 26.54
CA SER A 216 -27.51 6.49 27.03
C SER A 216 -27.84 7.64 27.98
N VAL A 217 -28.82 8.46 27.61
CA VAL A 217 -29.29 9.56 28.45
C VAL A 217 -30.65 9.18 29.02
N LEU A 218 -30.76 9.20 30.35
CA LEU A 218 -32.03 9.04 31.05
C LEU A 218 -32.87 10.30 30.83
N VAL A 219 -34.03 10.15 30.19
CA VAL A 219 -34.97 11.25 30.04
C VAL A 219 -35.86 11.29 31.28
N PRO A 220 -36.00 12.44 31.96
CA PRO A 220 -36.89 12.56 33.12
C PRO A 220 -38.32 12.15 32.74
N ALA A 221 -38.95 11.32 33.56
CA ALA A 221 -40.34 10.96 33.38
C ALA A 221 -41.20 12.22 33.51
N THR A 222 -41.95 12.56 32.46
CA THR A 222 -42.90 13.68 32.52
C THR A 222 -44.01 13.35 33.52
N THR A 223 -44.33 14.31 34.40
CA THR A 223 -45.07 14.18 35.67
C THR A 223 -46.53 13.73 35.61
N LYS A 224 -47.00 13.04 34.57
CA LYS A 224 -48.38 12.54 34.49
C LYS A 224 -48.43 11.12 33.96
N GLY A 225 -48.51 10.16 34.88
CA GLY A 225 -48.81 8.76 34.61
C GLY A 225 -47.57 7.87 34.63
N THR A 226 -47.68 6.72 35.28
CA THR A 226 -46.68 5.64 35.38
C THR A 226 -46.08 5.29 34.01
N ALA A 227 -44.92 5.85 33.69
CA ALA A 227 -44.14 5.50 32.50
C ALA A 227 -42.70 5.21 32.93
N ALA A 228 -42.23 4.00 32.63
CA ALA A 228 -40.86 3.58 32.83
C ALA A 228 -39.89 4.59 32.20
N GLN A 229 -38.79 4.91 32.89
CA GLN A 229 -37.72 5.73 32.32
C GLN A 229 -37.22 5.07 31.03
N GLN A 230 -37.49 5.71 29.89
CA GLN A 230 -36.94 5.27 28.62
C GLN A 230 -35.56 5.89 28.44
N ALA A 231 -34.54 5.03 28.36
CA ALA A 231 -33.21 5.46 27.94
C ALA A 231 -33.26 5.85 26.45
N LYS A 232 -32.89 7.09 26.14
CA LYS A 232 -32.66 7.50 24.74
C LYS A 232 -31.16 7.47 24.45
N ARG A 233 -30.78 6.84 23.34
CA ARG A 233 -29.41 6.94 22.82
C ARG A 233 -29.21 8.31 22.17
N ARG A 234 -28.15 9.00 22.58
CA ARG A 234 -27.68 10.23 21.95
C ARG A 234 -26.26 10.00 21.47
N VAL A 235 -25.98 10.39 20.24
CA VAL A 235 -24.61 10.41 19.72
C VAL A 235 -23.97 11.74 20.15
N VAL A 236 -22.85 11.68 20.87
CA VAL A 236 -22.10 12.85 21.32
C VAL A 236 -20.66 12.76 20.84
N PRO A 237 -20.03 13.89 20.48
CA PRO A 237 -18.61 13.93 20.19
C PRO A 237 -17.82 13.77 21.50
N VAL A 238 -16.83 12.89 21.50
CA VAL A 238 -15.87 12.67 22.58
C VAL A 238 -14.48 12.83 22.00
N ASP A 239 -13.69 13.71 22.61
CA ASP A 239 -12.33 13.97 22.17
C ASP A 239 -11.35 13.06 22.89
N TYR A 240 -10.49 12.43 22.10
CA TYR A 240 -9.43 11.55 22.55
C TYR A 240 -8.08 12.13 22.14
N LEU A 241 -7.10 12.03 23.03
CA LEU A 241 -5.70 12.23 22.67
C LEU A 241 -5.16 10.90 22.14
N HIS A 242 -4.84 10.85 20.85
CA HIS A 242 -4.23 9.71 20.20
C HIS A 242 -2.75 9.99 19.96
N LYS A 243 -1.89 9.05 20.32
CA LYS A 243 -0.48 9.11 19.95
C LYS A 243 -0.30 8.48 18.58
N GLU A 244 0.21 9.25 17.64
CA GLU A 244 0.51 8.78 16.30
C GLU A 244 2.02 8.77 16.07
N LYS A 245 2.54 7.65 15.55
CA LYS A 245 3.95 7.50 15.22
C LYS A 245 4.20 8.08 13.84
N GLY A 246 5.13 9.01 13.73
CA GLY A 246 5.58 9.56 12.47
C GLY A 246 7.08 9.80 12.49
N PHE A 247 7.53 10.75 11.68
CA PHE A 247 8.95 11.05 11.53
C PHE A 247 9.22 12.54 11.70
N ALA A 248 10.19 12.86 12.55
CA ALA A 248 10.73 14.20 12.69
C ALA A 248 11.93 14.38 11.76
N PHE A 249 12.01 15.55 11.13
CA PHE A 249 13.08 15.93 10.22
C PHE A 249 14.18 16.67 10.98
N LYS A 250 15.44 16.27 10.78
CA LYS A 250 16.61 16.94 11.34
C LYS A 250 17.48 17.47 10.20
N PHE A 251 17.54 18.79 10.11
CA PHE A 251 18.42 19.49 9.16
C PHE A 251 19.71 19.90 9.87
N HIS A 252 20.85 19.68 9.21
CA HIS A 252 22.17 19.88 9.83
C HIS A 252 22.59 21.36 9.95
N ASP A 253 21.92 22.25 9.23
CA ASP A 253 22.24 23.67 9.11
C ASP A 253 21.20 24.60 9.75
N GLY A 254 20.28 24.04 10.54
CA GLY A 254 19.23 24.81 11.20
C GLY A 254 18.06 25.22 10.30
N ARG A 255 18.06 24.81 9.02
CA ARG A 255 16.88 24.93 8.17
C ARG A 255 15.71 24.12 8.73
N THR A 256 14.53 24.47 8.28
CA THR A 256 13.26 23.81 8.49
C THR A 256 12.72 23.37 7.14
N LEU A 257 11.62 22.60 7.15
CA LEU A 257 10.97 22.18 5.92
C LEU A 257 10.49 23.36 5.06
N ASP A 258 10.13 24.49 5.69
CA ASP A 258 9.63 25.69 5.02
C ASP A 258 10.73 26.45 4.25
N ASP A 259 12.01 26.13 4.48
CA ASP A 259 13.14 26.71 3.77
C ASP A 259 13.41 26.06 2.41
N TYR A 260 12.71 24.97 2.08
CA TYR A 260 12.87 24.25 0.82
C TYR A 260 11.80 24.70 -0.18
N PRO A 261 12.20 25.15 -1.39
CA PRO A 261 11.23 25.55 -2.38
C PRO A 261 10.51 24.34 -2.96
N CYS A 262 9.21 24.49 -3.24
CA CYS A 262 8.52 23.59 -4.16
C CYS A 262 9.09 23.81 -5.57
N PRO A 263 9.63 22.79 -6.25
CA PRO A 263 10.06 22.93 -7.64
C PRO A 263 8.88 23.35 -8.53
N PRO A 264 8.90 24.54 -9.18
CA PRO A 264 7.79 25.02 -9.98
C PRO A 264 7.42 24.06 -11.11
N GLU A 265 8.44 23.44 -11.71
CA GLU A 265 8.28 22.47 -12.79
C GLU A 265 7.50 21.22 -12.36
N TRP A 266 7.46 20.88 -11.06
CA TRP A 266 6.62 19.79 -10.57
C TRP A 266 5.16 20.22 -10.43
N MET A 267 4.90 21.46 -9.99
CA MET A 267 3.54 21.99 -9.89
C MET A 267 2.87 22.19 -11.25
N ASP A 268 3.66 22.46 -12.29
CA ASP A 268 3.17 22.55 -13.67
C ASP A 268 2.67 21.21 -14.21
N LYS A 269 3.12 20.09 -13.62
CA LYS A 269 2.71 18.72 -13.97
C LYS A 269 1.42 18.27 -13.27
N VAL A 270 0.90 19.05 -12.34
CA VAL A 270 -0.31 18.73 -11.57
C VAL A 270 -1.53 19.29 -12.28
N HIS A 271 -2.30 18.40 -12.89
CA HIS A 271 -3.54 18.77 -13.56
C HIS A 271 -4.66 19.01 -12.55
N VAL A 272 -5.21 20.22 -12.56
CA VAL A 272 -6.41 20.55 -11.76
C VAL A 272 -7.63 20.17 -12.59
N PRO A 273 -8.46 19.20 -12.14
CA PRO A 273 -9.70 18.93 -12.84
C PRO A 273 -10.56 20.21 -12.86
N PRO A 274 -11.24 20.51 -13.98
CA PRO A 274 -12.17 21.63 -14.01
C PRO A 274 -13.20 21.45 -12.88
N PRO A 275 -13.65 22.54 -12.24
CA PRO A 275 -14.65 22.44 -11.18
C PRO A 275 -15.86 21.66 -11.73
N PRO A 276 -16.46 20.78 -10.91
CA PRO A 276 -17.60 20.00 -11.36
C PRO A 276 -18.63 20.96 -11.93
N ARG A 277 -19.01 20.77 -13.20
CA ARG A 277 -20.10 21.56 -13.79
C ARG A 277 -21.28 21.37 -12.87
N LYS A 278 -21.88 22.47 -12.40
CA LYS A 278 -23.13 22.42 -11.64
C LYS A 278 -24.19 21.83 -12.57
N THR A 279 -24.31 20.52 -12.60
CA THR A 279 -25.43 19.85 -13.24
C THR A 279 -26.62 20.11 -12.32
N SER A 280 -27.31 21.22 -12.57
CA SER A 280 -28.64 21.42 -12.01
C SER A 280 -29.50 20.29 -12.56
N ILE A 281 -29.68 19.25 -11.75
CA ILE A 281 -30.71 18.24 -11.97
C ILE A 281 -32.03 19.01 -11.82
N VAL A 282 -32.55 19.53 -12.93
CA VAL A 282 -33.91 20.04 -12.98
C VAL A 282 -34.79 18.81 -12.87
N ILE A 283 -35.23 18.49 -11.66
CA ILE A 283 -36.33 17.55 -11.46
C ILE A 283 -37.56 18.25 -12.04
N THR A 284 -37.83 18.07 -13.33
CA THR A 284 -39.10 18.46 -13.91
C THR A 284 -40.16 17.54 -13.34
N GLY A 285 -40.77 17.95 -12.22
CA GLY A 285 -42.01 17.34 -11.77
C GLY A 285 -43.06 17.57 -12.85
N THR A 286 -43.46 16.52 -13.56
CA THR A 286 -44.64 16.57 -14.41
C THR A 286 -45.81 16.98 -13.51
N PRO A 287 -46.53 18.07 -13.79
CA PRO A 287 -47.69 18.44 -12.99
C PRO A 287 -48.68 17.27 -13.02
N VAL A 288 -49.02 16.76 -11.85
CA VAL A 288 -50.07 15.75 -11.70
C VAL A 288 -51.37 16.43 -12.16
N SER A 289 -51.93 15.95 -13.26
CA SER A 289 -53.21 16.41 -13.79
C SER A 289 -54.30 16.25 -12.72
N PRO A 290 -55.14 17.27 -12.45
CA PRO A 290 -56.15 17.24 -11.38
C PRO A 290 -57.40 16.39 -11.70
N HIS A 291 -57.31 15.41 -12.61
CA HIS A 291 -58.44 14.55 -12.96
C HIS A 291 -58.08 13.07 -12.89
N CYS A 292 -58.05 12.50 -11.68
CA CYS A 292 -58.40 11.10 -11.47
C CYS A 292 -58.73 10.86 -9.99
N ASP A 293 -59.99 11.08 -9.62
CA ASP A 293 -60.55 10.48 -8.41
C ASP A 293 -60.76 8.99 -8.67
N GLN A 294 -59.72 8.18 -8.47
CA GLN A 294 -59.88 6.76 -8.16
C GLN A 294 -58.95 6.37 -7.02
N ALA A 295 -59.58 5.90 -5.94
CA ALA A 295 -58.93 5.46 -4.73
C ALA A 295 -57.87 4.39 -5.00
N PHE A 296 -56.62 4.69 -4.67
CA PHE A 296 -55.57 3.70 -4.47
C PHE A 296 -54.92 3.92 -3.10
N GLU A 297 -55.37 3.17 -2.11
CA GLU A 297 -54.63 2.94 -0.86
C GLU A 297 -53.39 2.12 -1.16
N ARG A 298 -52.23 2.74 -1.43
CA ARG A 298 -50.90 2.15 -1.13
C ARG A 298 -49.90 3.24 -0.78
N LYS A 299 -49.41 3.23 0.46
CA LYS A 299 -48.28 4.05 0.92
C LYS A 299 -47.05 3.78 0.04
N PRO A 300 -46.33 4.80 -0.45
CA PRO A 300 -45.07 4.59 -1.16
C PRO A 300 -43.98 4.10 -0.19
N PRO A 301 -43.11 3.17 -0.60
CA PRO A 301 -41.99 2.74 0.22
C PRO A 301 -40.93 3.85 0.33
N ARG A 302 -40.35 3.98 1.52
CA ARG A 302 -39.34 4.96 1.95
C ARG A 302 -38.01 4.98 1.15
N ASN A 303 -37.88 4.25 0.05
CA ASN A 303 -36.58 3.92 -0.55
C ASN A 303 -36.17 4.76 -1.77
N ALA A 304 -36.99 5.69 -2.25
CA ALA A 304 -36.62 6.52 -3.40
C ALA A 304 -35.52 7.55 -3.09
N PHE A 305 -35.39 8.00 -1.84
CA PHE A 305 -34.37 8.98 -1.44
C PHE A 305 -33.00 8.33 -1.16
N ILE A 306 -32.98 7.05 -0.78
CA ILE A 306 -31.74 6.28 -0.57
C ILE A 306 -31.06 5.99 -1.91
N SER A 307 -31.84 5.70 -2.96
CA SER A 307 -31.31 5.32 -4.27
C SER A 307 -30.54 6.44 -4.99
N ALA A 308 -30.84 7.72 -4.71
CA ALA A 308 -30.11 8.85 -5.28
C ALA A 308 -28.81 9.17 -4.52
N VAL A 309 -28.72 8.80 -3.24
CA VAL A 309 -27.52 8.97 -2.42
C VAL A 309 -26.53 7.80 -2.63
N THR A 310 -27.01 6.57 -2.88
CA THR A 310 -26.15 5.45 -3.28
C THR A 310 -25.54 5.64 -4.67
N ALA A 311 -26.26 6.21 -5.64
CA ALA A 311 -25.72 6.46 -6.98
C ALA A 311 -24.53 7.44 -7.02
N TRP A 312 -24.42 8.35 -6.04
CA TRP A 312 -23.25 9.24 -5.89
C TRP A 312 -22.09 8.56 -5.15
N ALA A 313 -22.39 7.66 -4.20
CA ALA A 313 -21.37 6.89 -3.49
C ALA A 313 -20.74 5.81 -4.39
N ASP A 314 -21.50 5.21 -5.31
CA ASP A 314 -20.99 4.24 -6.28
C ASP A 314 -20.10 4.89 -7.36
N ASP A 315 -20.29 6.17 -7.69
CA ASP A 315 -19.41 6.88 -8.63
C ASP A 315 -18.11 7.38 -7.97
N ALA A 316 -18.12 7.58 -6.63
CA ALA A 316 -16.96 7.97 -5.84
C ALA A 316 -16.12 6.79 -5.32
N PHE A 317 -16.69 5.57 -5.27
CA PHE A 317 -16.03 4.38 -4.68
C PHE A 317 -16.20 3.08 -5.49
N GLY A 318 -16.95 3.06 -6.61
CA GLY A 318 -17.49 1.84 -7.21
C GLY A 318 -16.73 1.22 -8.38
N ASN A 319 -15.43 1.49 -8.56
CA ASN A 319 -14.57 0.71 -9.46
C ASN A 319 -13.59 -0.20 -8.70
N PHE A 320 -13.98 -0.71 -7.54
CA PHE A 320 -13.15 -1.61 -6.72
C PHE A 320 -13.52 -3.11 -6.81
N PHE A 321 -14.54 -3.50 -7.59
CA PHE A 321 -14.82 -4.92 -7.87
C PHE A 321 -15.19 -5.13 -9.34
N GLY A 322 -14.16 -5.33 -10.16
CA GLY A 322 -14.31 -5.93 -11.48
C GLY A 322 -14.74 -7.40 -11.37
N VAL A 323 -15.73 -7.75 -12.18
CA VAL A 323 -16.29 -9.10 -12.37
C VAL A 323 -15.18 -10.11 -12.69
N ILE A 324 -14.93 -11.04 -11.76
CA ILE A 324 -14.08 -12.22 -11.98
C ILE A 324 -14.90 -13.26 -12.77
N PRO A 325 -14.40 -13.82 -13.88
CA PRO A 325 -15.02 -14.98 -14.51
C PRO A 325 -14.92 -16.17 -13.56
N SER A 326 -16.07 -16.74 -13.20
CA SER A 326 -16.17 -17.96 -12.40
C SER A 326 -15.58 -19.15 -13.15
N LYS A 327 -14.39 -19.61 -12.72
CA LYS A 327 -13.96 -21.03 -12.65
C LYS A 327 -12.50 -21.11 -12.22
N ILE A 328 -12.26 -21.18 -10.91
CA ILE A 328 -11.05 -21.79 -10.35
C ILE A 328 -11.51 -22.66 -9.17
N ASP A 329 -11.10 -23.92 -9.20
CA ASP A 329 -11.47 -24.96 -8.25
C ASP A 329 -11.00 -24.64 -6.83
N ARG A 330 -11.87 -24.99 -5.86
CA ARG A 330 -11.64 -24.87 -4.43
C ARG A 330 -10.48 -25.76 -3.97
N PHE A 331 -9.55 -25.19 -3.22
CA PHE A 331 -8.76 -25.92 -2.23
C PHE A 331 -8.83 -25.17 -0.90
N ASP A 332 -9.63 -25.73 0.02
CA ASP A 332 -9.69 -25.31 1.42
C ASP A 332 -8.41 -25.75 2.15
N LYS A 333 -7.72 -24.81 2.82
CA LYS A 333 -6.96 -25.09 4.05
C LYS A 333 -6.94 -23.87 4.97
N GLU A 334 -7.37 -24.11 6.21
CA GLU A 334 -7.34 -23.19 7.34
C GLU A 334 -5.90 -22.82 7.78
N PRO A 335 -5.68 -21.65 8.39
CA PRO A 335 -4.41 -21.31 9.02
C PRO A 335 -4.33 -21.89 10.45
N SER A 336 -3.24 -22.57 10.76
CA SER A 336 -2.92 -23.06 12.11
C SER A 336 -2.11 -22.02 12.89
N ASP A 337 -2.39 -21.98 14.19
CA ASP A 337 -1.85 -21.10 15.22
C ASP A 337 -0.32 -21.06 15.30
N TYR A 338 0.24 -19.84 15.36
CA TYR A 338 1.59 -19.61 15.86
C TYR A 338 1.52 -19.18 17.32
N THR A 339 1.79 -20.11 18.23
CA THR A 339 2.08 -19.78 19.63
C THR A 339 3.57 -19.50 19.78
N GLN A 340 3.90 -18.29 20.26
CA GLN A 340 5.26 -17.90 20.63
C GLN A 340 5.70 -18.65 21.91
N LEU A 341 6.83 -19.35 21.86
CA LEU A 341 7.50 -19.88 23.03
C LEU A 341 8.59 -18.90 23.48
N ALA A 342 8.47 -18.42 24.72
CA ALA A 342 9.50 -17.67 25.43
C ALA A 342 10.64 -18.61 25.86
N PRO A 343 11.89 -18.12 26.02
CA PRO A 343 12.99 -18.92 26.52
C PRO A 343 12.87 -19.13 28.03
N SER A 344 13.04 -20.38 28.48
CA SER A 344 13.17 -20.72 29.90
C SER A 344 14.59 -20.46 30.37
N ASP A 345 14.74 -19.55 31.33
CA ASP A 345 15.87 -19.46 32.24
C ASP A 345 15.90 -20.71 33.13
N GLU A 346 16.98 -21.48 33.10
CA GLU A 346 17.43 -22.33 34.22
C GLU A 346 18.82 -22.89 33.90
N ASP A 347 19.85 -22.34 34.56
CA ASP A 347 21.03 -23.10 34.97
C ASP A 347 21.65 -22.38 36.17
N ASN A 348 21.21 -22.81 37.36
CA ASN A 348 21.86 -22.58 38.65
C ASN A 348 22.15 -23.95 39.26
N GLU A 349 23.34 -24.08 39.85
CA GLU A 349 23.87 -25.20 40.65
C GLU A 349 24.46 -26.44 39.94
N LYS A 350 25.80 -26.41 39.73
CA LYS A 350 26.76 -27.16 40.57
C LYS A 350 28.21 -26.80 40.29
#